data_AF-A0A8J4E9G9-F1
#
_entry.id   AF-A0A8J4E9G9-F1
#
_cell.length_a   1.000
_cell.length_b   1.000
_cell.length_c   1.000
_cell.angle_alpha   90.00
_cell.angle_beta   90.00
_cell.angle_gamma   90.00
#
_symmetry.space_group_name_H-M   'P 1'
#
loop_
_entity.id
_entity.type
_entity.pdbx_description
1 polymer ?
#
loop_
_entity_poly.entity_id
_entity_poly.type
_entity_poly.pdbx_seq_one_letter_code
_entity_poly.pdbx_strand_id
1 'polypeptide(L)'
;MDIPRGFTSRRSLLTAGLTAGGLIVVPPAAAYATRIEDPPVDPGDPTEPHHDVTQVTPEDLVPPDGLDPGACGSTIWQHNEILGFVTPYEPDGDGATNTFYYNAAFYNRIETWFQFFRANTPIAWGPPFQIRTYGVYVNRGDGCSSYHNFGRAFDLSRIYATDPATRTLHQVFNARYDQWRSQTGSTLTTTRKRYWATAASVHYHFRSTLTYLYNTAHHNHIHFDNGVSGSGNTAFSSGSSAQVEHVQACLVYVWGQSLAIDGIWGPQSSAAAGRVLTRIGRSGSLGTQSNWLEFNRATLRFGSGTQTY
;
A
#
# COMPACT_ATOMS: atom_id res chain seq x y z
N MET A 1 -47.59 31.87 -51.54
CA MET A 1 -46.94 30.70 -50.92
C MET A 1 -47.36 30.68 -49.47
N ASP A 2 -48.14 29.65 -49.15
CA ASP A 2 -49.17 29.64 -48.12
C ASP A 2 -48.69 29.46 -46.68
N ILE A 3 -49.69 29.71 -45.83
CA ILE A 3 -49.78 29.91 -44.39
C ILE A 3 -49.73 28.55 -43.60
N PRO A 4 -50.07 28.42 -42.30
CA PRO A 4 -49.14 28.07 -41.23
C PRO A 4 -49.60 26.88 -40.35
N ARG A 5 -48.96 26.76 -39.17
CA ARG A 5 -49.30 26.02 -37.93
C ARG A 5 -50.81 25.77 -37.65
N GLY A 6 -51.12 24.64 -37.01
CA GLY A 6 -52.34 24.53 -36.19
C GLY A 6 -52.79 23.12 -35.76
N PHE A 7 -52.72 22.88 -34.45
CA PHE A 7 -53.20 21.74 -33.67
C PHE A 7 -54.69 21.35 -33.84
N THR A 8 -55.03 20.05 -33.76
CA THR A 8 -55.77 19.35 -32.66
C THR A 8 -56.69 18.19 -33.11
N SER A 9 -56.63 17.09 -32.34
CA SER A 9 -57.75 16.34 -31.74
C SER A 9 -58.41 15.13 -32.45
N ARG A 10 -58.31 14.01 -31.70
CA ARG A 10 -59.25 12.87 -31.50
C ARG A 10 -59.37 11.78 -32.56
N ARG A 11 -58.81 10.61 -32.22
CA ARG A 11 -59.57 9.34 -32.21
C ARG A 11 -59.23 8.51 -30.97
N SER A 12 -60.30 8.09 -30.31
CA SER A 12 -60.34 7.11 -29.22
C SER A 12 -59.78 5.75 -29.64
N LEU A 13 -59.22 5.01 -28.69
CA LEU A 13 -59.64 3.64 -28.38
C LEU A 13 -59.02 3.20 -27.05
N LEU A 14 -59.90 2.92 -26.08
CA LEU A 14 -59.60 2.04 -24.97
C LEU A 14 -59.21 0.67 -25.52
N THR A 15 -58.10 0.12 -25.06
CA THR A 15 -57.97 -1.33 -24.93
C THR A 15 -57.18 -1.61 -23.67
N ALA A 16 -57.85 -2.26 -22.73
CA ALA A 16 -57.25 -2.83 -21.54
C ALA A 16 -56.26 -3.92 -21.96
N GLY A 17 -55.05 -3.85 -21.43
CA GLY A 17 -54.03 -4.90 -21.54
C GLY A 17 -53.22 -4.90 -20.26
N LEU A 18 -53.63 -5.74 -19.31
CA LEU A 18 -52.76 -6.17 -18.22
C LEU A 18 -51.55 -6.88 -18.85
N THR A 19 -50.36 -6.33 -18.66
CA THR A 19 -49.13 -7.11 -18.63
C THR A 19 -48.34 -6.69 -17.41
N ALA A 20 -48.22 -7.64 -16.49
CA ALA A 20 -47.41 -7.55 -15.29
C ALA A 20 -45.94 -7.25 -15.66
N GLY A 21 -45.55 -5.99 -15.56
CA GLY A 21 -44.16 -5.57 -15.48
C GLY A 21 -43.75 -5.53 -14.02
N GLY A 22 -43.33 -6.67 -13.49
CA GLY A 22 -42.67 -6.73 -12.19
C GLY A 22 -41.41 -5.89 -12.25
N LEU A 23 -41.46 -4.69 -11.65
CA LEU A 23 -40.26 -3.95 -11.31
C LEU A 23 -39.55 -4.79 -10.23
N ILE A 24 -38.55 -5.58 -10.64
CA ILE A 24 -37.60 -6.16 -9.70
C ILE A 24 -36.78 -4.99 -9.18
N VAL A 25 -37.28 -4.39 -8.10
CA VAL A 25 -36.44 -3.64 -7.18
C VAL A 25 -35.50 -4.68 -6.59
N VAL A 26 -34.32 -4.82 -7.17
CA VAL A 26 -33.22 -5.51 -6.50
C VAL A 26 -32.90 -4.65 -5.28
N PRO A 27 -33.18 -5.10 -4.04
CA PRO A 27 -32.76 -4.34 -2.88
C PRO A 27 -31.23 -4.21 -2.96
N PRO A 28 -30.64 -3.05 -2.59
CA PRO A 28 -29.20 -2.98 -2.41
C PRO A 28 -28.81 -4.14 -1.50
N ALA A 29 -27.86 -4.96 -1.95
CA ALA A 29 -27.33 -6.05 -1.16
C ALA A 29 -27.03 -5.49 0.23
N ALA A 30 -27.80 -5.92 1.23
CA ALA A 30 -27.50 -5.67 2.61
C ALA A 30 -26.15 -6.36 2.84
N ALA A 31 -25.08 -5.59 2.69
CA ALA A 31 -23.76 -6.00 3.08
C ALA A 31 -23.88 -6.28 4.59
N TYR A 32 -23.90 -7.56 4.93
CA TYR A 32 -23.60 -8.01 6.27
C TYR A 32 -22.21 -7.49 6.58
N ALA A 33 -22.13 -6.28 7.14
CA ALA A 33 -20.94 -5.76 7.79
C ALA A 33 -20.80 -6.53 9.10
N THR A 34 -20.49 -7.83 9.02
CA THR A 34 -19.88 -8.50 10.15
C THR A 34 -18.63 -7.72 10.49
N ARG A 35 -18.50 -7.32 11.75
CA ARG A 35 -17.30 -6.69 12.26
C ARG A 35 -16.15 -7.67 12.03
N ILE A 36 -15.38 -7.47 10.97
CA ILE A 36 -14.10 -8.17 10.80
C ILE A 36 -13.17 -7.52 11.81
N GLU A 37 -13.18 -8.10 13.01
CA GLU A 37 -12.18 -7.83 14.03
C GLU A 37 -10.80 -8.14 13.44
N ASP A 38 -9.81 -7.33 13.78
CA ASP A 38 -8.45 -7.64 13.34
C ASP A 38 -8.08 -9.02 13.88
N PRO A 39 -7.44 -9.88 13.07
CA PRO A 39 -6.96 -11.15 13.59
C PRO A 39 -6.04 -10.88 14.79
N PRO A 40 -6.00 -11.79 15.78
CA PRO A 40 -4.93 -11.74 16.77
C PRO A 40 -3.60 -11.73 16.02
N VAL A 41 -2.73 -10.79 16.39
CA VAL A 41 -1.36 -10.72 15.86
C VAL A 41 -0.68 -12.02 16.28
N ASP A 42 -0.37 -12.88 15.31
CA ASP A 42 0.55 -13.99 15.53
C ASP A 42 1.88 -13.37 15.99
N PRO A 43 2.58 -13.87 17.03
CA PRO A 43 3.91 -13.40 17.42
C PRO A 43 5.00 -13.36 16.31
N GLY A 44 4.64 -13.54 15.05
CA GLY A 44 5.51 -13.77 13.92
C GLY A 44 6.00 -15.21 13.93
N ASP A 45 6.02 -15.84 12.76
CA ASP A 45 6.82 -17.04 12.60
C ASP A 45 8.30 -16.66 12.84
N PRO A 46 8.97 -17.16 13.90
CA PRO A 46 10.39 -16.87 14.14
C PRO A 46 11.30 -17.43 13.03
N THR A 47 10.74 -18.21 12.09
CA THR A 47 11.43 -18.78 10.95
C THR A 47 11.23 -18.01 9.65
N GLU A 48 10.43 -16.94 9.59
CA GLU A 48 10.56 -15.99 8.47
C GLU A 48 11.82 -15.16 8.77
N PRO A 49 12.97 -15.47 8.16
CA PRO A 49 14.18 -14.75 8.49
C PRO A 49 13.95 -13.30 8.09
N HIS A 50 14.14 -12.37 9.03
CA HIS A 50 14.80 -11.11 8.66
C HIS A 50 16.00 -11.57 7.85
N HIS A 51 15.95 -11.40 6.52
CA HIS A 51 16.83 -12.13 5.61
C HIS A 51 18.25 -12.04 6.13
N ASP A 52 18.83 -13.21 6.38
CA ASP A 52 20.18 -13.34 6.88
C ASP A 52 21.08 -12.41 6.06
N VAL A 53 21.67 -11.42 6.74
CA VAL A 53 22.57 -10.41 6.17
C VAL A 53 23.79 -11.04 5.48
N THR A 54 23.97 -12.36 5.58
CA THR A 54 24.94 -13.14 4.80
C THR A 54 24.63 -13.23 3.30
N GLN A 55 23.44 -12.83 2.83
CA GLN A 55 23.06 -12.82 1.41
C GLN A 55 23.35 -11.49 0.69
N VAL A 56 24.03 -10.53 1.34
CA VAL A 56 24.44 -9.26 0.70
C VAL A 56 25.44 -9.55 -0.43
N THR A 57 25.13 -9.10 -1.64
CA THR A 57 26.02 -9.30 -2.80
C THR A 57 27.20 -8.34 -2.75
N PRO A 58 28.41 -8.71 -3.23
CA PRO A 58 29.59 -7.85 -3.19
C PRO A 58 29.42 -6.48 -3.85
N GLU A 59 28.54 -6.37 -4.84
CA GLU A 59 28.20 -5.13 -5.54
C GLU A 59 27.49 -4.11 -4.62
N ASP A 60 26.86 -4.57 -3.54
CA ASP A 60 26.24 -3.72 -2.52
C ASP A 60 27.26 -3.12 -1.52
N LEU A 61 28.53 -3.55 -1.57
CA LEU A 61 29.57 -3.26 -0.57
C LEU A 61 30.71 -2.36 -1.09
N VAL A 62 30.69 -1.91 -2.35
CA VAL A 62 31.79 -1.13 -2.93
C VAL A 62 31.49 0.37 -2.84
N PRO A 63 32.26 1.16 -2.05
CA PRO A 63 32.13 2.61 -2.01
C PRO A 63 32.65 3.30 -3.28
N PRO A 64 31.98 4.34 -3.79
CA PRO A 64 32.63 5.38 -4.56
C PRO A 64 33.59 6.18 -3.66
N ASP A 65 34.69 6.68 -4.23
CA ASP A 65 35.72 7.41 -3.50
C ASP A 65 35.15 8.64 -2.76
N GLY A 66 35.45 8.74 -1.45
CA GLY A 66 35.25 9.97 -0.65
C GLY A 66 34.13 9.99 0.40
N LEU A 67 33.65 8.83 0.88
CA LEU A 67 32.48 8.74 1.77
C LEU A 67 32.79 7.97 3.06
N ASP A 68 32.18 8.39 4.18
CA ASP A 68 32.33 7.71 5.48
C ASP A 68 31.82 6.26 5.37
N PRO A 69 32.62 5.26 5.75
CA PRO A 69 32.16 3.87 5.77
C PRO A 69 31.05 3.75 6.81
N GLY A 70 29.85 3.38 6.38
CA GLY A 70 28.82 2.92 7.30
C GLY A 70 29.35 1.72 8.09
N ALA A 71 28.87 1.54 9.32
CA ALA A 71 29.33 0.51 10.27
C ALA A 71 29.42 -0.93 9.70
N CYS A 72 28.75 -1.20 8.58
CA CYS A 72 28.63 -2.51 7.94
C CYS A 72 29.10 -2.54 6.47
N GLY A 73 30.02 -1.67 6.07
CA GLY A 73 30.60 -1.67 4.72
C GLY A 73 29.71 -1.06 3.64
N SER A 74 28.54 -0.52 4.01
CA SER A 74 27.71 0.28 3.11
C SER A 74 28.25 1.70 2.98
N THR A 75 28.11 2.28 1.79
CA THR A 75 28.28 3.72 1.60
C THR A 75 26.97 4.41 1.88
N ILE A 76 26.97 5.34 2.84
CA ILE A 76 25.78 6.06 3.26
C ILE A 76 25.84 7.54 2.87
N TRP A 77 24.69 8.08 2.47
CA TRP A 77 24.50 9.45 1.98
C TRP A 77 23.46 10.14 2.84
N GLN A 78 23.70 11.41 3.14
CA GLN A 78 22.79 12.23 3.91
C GLN A 78 21.68 12.79 3.02
N HIS A 79 20.43 12.51 3.38
CA HIS A 79 19.26 13.13 2.78
C HIS A 79 18.27 13.52 3.87
N ASN A 80 17.64 14.69 3.72
CA ASN A 80 16.52 15.14 4.55
C ASN A 80 15.19 15.13 3.78
N GLU A 81 15.18 14.48 2.62
CA GLU A 81 14.11 14.52 1.65
C GLU A 81 14.03 13.21 0.84
N ILE A 82 12.87 12.96 0.23
CA ILE A 82 12.68 11.97 -0.85
C ILE A 82 11.97 12.69 -2.01
N LEU A 83 12.54 12.66 -3.23
CA LEU A 83 12.05 13.40 -4.41
C LEU A 83 11.85 14.92 -4.22
N GLY A 84 12.74 15.56 -3.47
CA GLY A 84 12.68 16.95 -3.06
C GLY A 84 11.64 17.26 -1.97
N PHE A 85 10.98 16.24 -1.39
CA PHE A 85 9.99 16.43 -0.33
C PHE A 85 10.56 16.08 1.04
N VAL A 86 10.35 16.96 2.01
CA VAL A 86 10.88 16.81 3.37
C VAL A 86 10.50 15.46 3.97
N THR A 87 11.47 14.84 4.64
CA THR A 87 11.30 13.62 5.43
C THR A 87 11.44 13.95 6.93
N PRO A 88 10.35 14.15 7.69
CA PRO A 88 10.43 14.38 9.12
C PRO A 88 10.60 13.07 9.91
N TYR A 89 11.33 13.14 11.03
CA TYR A 89 11.32 12.09 12.04
C TYR A 89 10.00 12.13 12.81
N GLU A 90 9.32 10.99 12.87
CA GLU A 90 7.97 10.87 13.43
C GLU A 90 7.86 11.35 14.89
N PRO A 91 8.82 11.04 15.80
CA PRO A 91 8.82 11.59 17.16
C PRO A 91 8.98 13.10 17.29
N ASP A 92 9.63 13.77 16.32
CA ASP A 92 9.95 15.20 16.43
C ASP A 92 8.78 16.10 16.00
N GLY A 93 7.75 15.55 15.37
CA GLY A 93 6.55 16.28 14.98
C GLY A 93 6.70 17.13 13.71
N ASP A 94 5.75 18.05 13.49
CA ASP A 94 5.59 18.82 12.25
C ASP A 94 6.70 19.86 12.08
N GLY A 95 7.29 19.95 10.88
CA GLY A 95 8.28 20.97 10.51
C GLY A 95 9.74 20.63 10.84
N ALA A 96 10.02 19.48 11.46
CA ALA A 96 11.39 19.02 11.67
C ALA A 96 12.07 18.66 10.33
N THR A 97 13.30 19.16 10.14
CA THR A 97 14.17 18.80 9.00
C THR A 97 15.25 17.85 9.49
N ASN A 98 14.90 16.58 9.60
CA ASN A 98 15.82 15.55 10.03
C ASN A 98 16.70 15.13 8.85
N THR A 99 17.99 14.92 9.11
CA THR A 99 18.89 14.28 8.15
C THR A 99 18.96 12.80 8.46
N PHE A 100 18.67 11.98 7.47
CA PHE A 100 18.82 10.54 7.53
C PHE A 100 19.95 10.08 6.62
N TYR A 101 20.45 8.88 6.89
CA TYR A 101 21.54 8.29 6.15
C TYR A 101 21.02 7.07 5.39
N TYR A 102 21.27 7.04 4.08
CA TYR A 102 20.79 6.00 3.18
C TYR A 102 21.95 5.39 2.42
N ASN A 103 21.87 4.09 2.15
CA ASN A 103 22.59 3.53 1.02
C ASN A 103 22.07 4.17 -0.29
N ALA A 104 22.95 4.58 -1.20
CA ALA A 104 22.56 5.29 -2.43
C ALA A 104 21.59 4.50 -3.32
N ALA A 105 21.85 3.20 -3.52
CA ALA A 105 20.98 2.36 -4.34
C ALA A 105 19.60 2.19 -3.69
N PHE A 106 19.55 2.06 -2.36
CA PHE A 106 18.30 2.02 -1.63
C PHE A 106 17.54 3.35 -1.68
N TYR A 107 18.22 4.49 -1.54
CA TYR A 107 17.61 5.81 -1.67
C TYR A 107 16.93 5.99 -3.03
N ASN A 108 17.64 5.70 -4.13
CA ASN A 108 17.08 5.74 -5.48
C ASN A 108 15.87 4.81 -5.64
N ARG A 109 15.87 3.68 -4.92
CA ARG A 109 14.74 2.75 -4.91
C ARG A 109 13.53 3.32 -4.17
N ILE A 110 13.72 4.00 -3.04
CA ILE A 110 12.67 4.74 -2.34
C ILE A 110 12.09 5.84 -3.24
N GLU A 111 12.94 6.60 -3.92
CA GLU A 111 12.49 7.62 -4.86
C GLU A 111 11.65 7.03 -6.00
N THR A 112 12.08 5.90 -6.57
CA THR A 112 11.32 5.17 -7.58
C THR A 112 9.95 4.71 -7.05
N TRP A 113 9.91 4.16 -5.83
CA TRP A 113 8.66 3.80 -5.17
C TRP A 113 7.76 5.01 -4.97
N PHE A 114 8.30 6.15 -4.52
CA PHE A 114 7.48 7.31 -4.24
C PHE A 114 6.97 7.98 -5.53
N GLN A 115 7.74 7.94 -6.63
CA GLN A 115 7.26 8.33 -7.96
C GLN A 115 6.07 7.44 -8.38
N PHE A 116 6.20 6.12 -8.19
CA PHE A 116 5.12 5.17 -8.46
C PHE A 116 3.90 5.45 -7.60
N PHE A 117 4.06 5.68 -6.30
CA PHE A 117 2.96 6.03 -5.39
C PHE A 117 2.21 7.25 -5.93
N ARG A 118 2.91 8.36 -6.18
CA ARG A 118 2.32 9.61 -6.69
C ARG A 118 1.59 9.42 -8.01
N ALA A 119 2.15 8.65 -8.93
CA ALA A 119 1.55 8.40 -10.25
C ALA A 119 0.29 7.52 -10.19
N ASN A 120 0.02 6.86 -9.06
CA ASN A 120 -1.07 5.90 -8.90
C ASN A 120 -2.02 6.25 -7.74
N THR A 121 -1.91 7.46 -7.21
CA THR A 121 -2.80 8.03 -6.18
C THR A 121 -3.61 9.21 -6.73
N PRO A 122 -4.69 9.66 -6.05
CA PRO A 122 -5.54 10.71 -6.56
C PRO A 122 -4.77 12.01 -6.77
N ILE A 123 -5.13 12.78 -7.80
CA ILE A 123 -4.53 14.10 -8.07
C ILE A 123 -4.72 15.10 -6.92
N ALA A 124 -5.76 14.90 -6.10
CA ALA A 124 -6.00 15.69 -4.89
C ALA A 124 -4.93 15.48 -3.81
N TRP A 125 -4.17 14.38 -3.87
CA TRP A 125 -2.98 14.14 -3.06
C TRP A 125 -1.80 14.78 -3.77
N GLY A 126 -1.78 16.12 -3.79
CA GLY A 126 -0.79 16.90 -4.53
C GLY A 126 0.46 17.26 -3.72
N PRO A 127 1.51 17.77 -4.40
CA PRO A 127 2.70 18.31 -3.73
C PRO A 127 2.46 19.68 -3.08
N PRO A 128 3.30 20.09 -2.10
CA PRO A 128 4.38 19.30 -1.50
C PRO A 128 3.86 18.15 -0.63
N PHE A 129 4.66 17.09 -0.54
CA PHE A 129 4.41 15.97 0.37
C PHE A 129 5.26 16.09 1.64
N GLN A 130 4.87 15.35 2.67
CA GLN A 130 5.75 14.98 3.77
C GLN A 130 5.69 13.46 3.96
N ILE A 131 6.86 12.83 3.99
CA ILE A 131 6.99 11.39 4.19
C ILE A 131 7.65 11.19 5.55
N ARG A 132 6.87 10.72 6.52
CA ARG A 132 7.37 10.56 7.88
C ARG A 132 7.95 9.19 8.12
N THR A 133 9.00 9.15 8.94
CA THR A 133 9.72 7.92 9.23
C THR A 133 10.14 7.79 10.69
N TYR A 134 10.28 6.55 11.16
CA TYR A 134 11.00 6.21 12.40
C TYR A 134 12.49 5.92 12.17
N GLY A 135 13.00 6.11 10.96
CA GLY A 135 14.42 6.05 10.66
C GLY A 135 14.76 5.16 9.48
N VAL A 136 16.04 5.22 9.14
CA VAL A 136 16.61 4.57 7.95
C VAL A 136 17.89 3.85 8.31
N TYR A 137 18.88 4.58 8.82
CA TYR A 137 20.13 4.03 9.31
C TYR A 137 20.20 4.10 10.83
N VAL A 138 20.65 3.01 11.45
CA VAL A 138 21.00 3.00 12.88
C VAL A 138 22.32 2.25 13.05
N ASN A 139 23.30 2.91 13.65
CA ASN A 139 24.52 2.27 14.10
C ASN A 139 24.30 1.66 15.49
N ARG A 140 23.83 0.40 15.55
CA ARG A 140 23.58 -0.30 16.82
C ARG A 140 24.81 -1.00 17.39
N GLY A 141 25.91 -1.09 16.63
CA GLY A 141 27.11 -1.85 17.05
C GLY A 141 26.87 -3.33 17.28
N ASP A 142 25.77 -3.88 16.76
CA ASP A 142 25.26 -5.24 16.98
C ASP A 142 25.71 -6.24 15.90
N GLY A 143 26.82 -5.96 15.22
CA GLY A 143 27.39 -6.87 14.23
C GLY A 143 26.60 -6.96 12.92
N CYS A 144 25.93 -5.87 12.51
CA CYS A 144 25.27 -5.76 11.21
C CYS A 144 24.07 -6.70 11.02
N SER A 145 23.31 -6.94 12.09
CA SER A 145 22.19 -7.89 12.10
C SER A 145 20.89 -7.37 11.46
N SER A 146 20.86 -6.09 11.05
CA SER A 146 19.69 -5.43 10.46
C SER A 146 20.04 -4.64 9.22
N TYR A 147 19.14 -4.60 8.22
CA TYR A 147 19.28 -3.72 7.06
C TYR A 147 19.30 -2.22 7.40
N HIS A 148 18.82 -1.82 8.58
CA HIS A 148 19.07 -0.48 9.10
C HIS A 148 20.56 -0.20 9.34
N ASN A 149 21.38 -1.21 9.70
CA ASN A 149 22.83 -1.01 9.85
C ASN A 149 23.56 -0.78 8.52
N PHE A 150 22.87 -0.99 7.40
CA PHE A 150 23.37 -0.73 6.04
C PHE A 150 22.71 0.49 5.40
N GLY A 151 21.80 1.20 6.10
CA GLY A 151 21.00 2.27 5.51
C GLY A 151 20.11 1.77 4.36
N ARG A 152 19.71 0.49 4.40
CA ARG A 152 18.95 -0.23 3.37
C ARG A 152 17.52 -0.58 3.81
N ALA A 153 17.07 0.00 4.91
CA ALA A 153 15.73 -0.18 5.45
C ALA A 153 15.07 1.17 5.75
N PHE A 154 13.76 1.22 5.76
CA PHE A 154 12.97 2.43 6.00
C PHE A 154 11.71 2.09 6.79
N ASP A 155 11.48 2.84 7.88
CA ASP A 155 10.30 2.67 8.72
C ASP A 155 9.29 3.77 8.41
N LEU A 156 8.34 3.52 7.50
CA LEU A 156 7.35 4.51 7.07
C LEU A 156 6.22 4.64 8.10
N SER A 157 6.04 5.85 8.64
CA SER A 157 4.97 6.12 9.63
C SER A 157 3.75 6.80 9.01
N ARG A 158 3.91 7.85 8.21
CA ARG A 158 2.80 8.62 7.63
C ARG A 158 3.19 9.24 6.30
N ILE A 159 2.18 9.52 5.48
CA ILE A 159 2.33 10.39 4.30
C ILE A 159 1.28 11.47 4.40
N TYR A 160 1.72 12.70 4.22
CA TYR A 160 0.85 13.85 4.05
C TYR A 160 0.99 14.38 2.64
N ALA A 161 -0.12 14.83 2.08
CA ALA A 161 -0.17 15.52 0.80
C ALA A 161 -0.75 16.92 1.01
N THR A 162 -0.41 17.83 0.12
CA THR A 162 -1.01 19.17 0.12
C THR A 162 -2.24 19.16 -0.78
N ASP A 163 -3.36 19.62 -0.23
CA ASP A 163 -4.54 19.88 -1.05
C ASP A 163 -4.21 21.05 -2.00
N PRO A 164 -4.30 20.87 -3.32
CA PRO A 164 -3.93 21.91 -4.27
C PRO A 164 -4.85 23.14 -4.21
N ALA A 165 -6.11 22.97 -3.79
CA ALA A 165 -7.09 24.04 -3.70
C ALA A 165 -6.92 24.86 -2.42
N THR A 166 -6.74 24.22 -1.27
CA THR A 166 -6.65 24.91 0.03
C THR A 166 -5.22 25.23 0.45
N ARG A 167 -4.23 24.60 -0.19
CA ARG A 167 -2.80 24.66 0.17
C ARG A 167 -2.51 24.13 1.58
N THR A 168 -3.44 23.35 2.15
CA THR A 168 -3.28 22.75 3.47
C THR A 168 -2.75 21.32 3.37
N LEU A 169 -1.81 20.99 4.25
CA LEU A 169 -1.33 19.64 4.40
C LEU A 169 -2.42 18.76 5.06
N HIS A 170 -2.67 17.58 4.49
CA HIS A 170 -3.60 16.60 5.06
C HIS A 170 -3.03 15.19 4.99
N GLN A 171 -3.36 14.38 5.99
CA GLN A 171 -2.87 13.00 6.09
C GLN A 171 -3.57 12.11 5.06
N VAL A 172 -2.78 11.51 4.17
CA VAL A 172 -3.27 10.57 3.15
C VAL A 172 -2.98 9.12 3.50
N PHE A 173 -2.01 8.88 4.40
CA PHE A 173 -1.68 7.56 4.92
C PHE A 173 -1.22 7.64 6.39
N ASN A 174 -1.56 6.61 7.16
CA ASN A 174 -1.16 6.45 8.56
C ASN A 174 -0.83 5.00 8.90
N ALA A 175 0.44 4.70 9.13
CA ALA A 175 0.92 3.38 9.53
C ALA A 175 0.72 3.08 11.02
N ARG A 176 0.31 4.08 11.82
CA ARG A 176 0.19 4.00 13.28
C ARG A 176 -1.02 3.17 13.74
N TYR A 177 -0.96 1.86 13.52
CA TYR A 177 -1.99 0.92 13.99
C TYR A 177 -2.27 1.06 15.48
N ASP A 178 -1.22 1.30 16.27
CA ASP A 178 -1.31 1.65 17.68
C ASP A 178 -2.27 2.82 17.99
N GLN A 179 -2.46 3.75 17.04
CA GLN A 179 -3.38 4.89 17.16
C GLN A 179 -4.76 4.63 16.56
N TRP A 180 -4.87 3.86 15.47
CA TRP A 180 -6.13 3.71 14.74
C TRP A 180 -6.88 2.41 14.98
N ARG A 181 -6.28 1.41 15.65
CA ARG A 181 -6.92 0.11 15.95
C ARG A 181 -8.25 0.19 16.72
N SER A 182 -8.46 1.28 17.47
CA SER A 182 -9.70 1.54 18.22
C SER A 182 -10.74 2.34 17.43
N GLN A 183 -10.42 2.81 16.21
CA GLN A 183 -11.38 3.47 15.34
C GLN A 183 -12.51 2.49 14.97
N THR A 184 -13.67 3.04 14.58
CA THR A 184 -14.82 2.25 14.15
C THR A 184 -15.48 2.88 12.91
N GLY A 185 -16.43 2.17 12.32
CA GLY A 185 -17.28 2.70 11.23
C GLY A 185 -16.52 3.08 9.96
N SER A 186 -16.97 4.17 9.31
CA SER A 186 -16.41 4.67 8.06
C SER A 186 -14.98 5.18 8.21
N THR A 187 -14.61 5.71 9.37
CA THR A 187 -13.25 6.15 9.67
C THR A 187 -12.28 4.98 9.63
N LEU A 188 -12.55 3.90 10.38
CA LEU A 188 -11.72 2.69 10.35
C LEU A 188 -11.65 2.10 8.94
N THR A 189 -12.78 2.04 8.24
CA THR A 189 -12.86 1.51 6.88
C THR A 189 -11.95 2.29 5.94
N THR A 190 -11.97 3.63 6.03
CA THR A 190 -11.11 4.50 5.21
C THR A 190 -9.64 4.35 5.58
N THR A 191 -9.32 4.31 6.88
CA THR A 191 -7.95 4.12 7.37
C THR A 191 -7.37 2.80 6.88
N ARG A 192 -8.08 1.68 7.04
CA ARG A 192 -7.62 0.35 6.57
C ARG A 192 -7.43 0.32 5.05
N LYS A 193 -8.38 0.88 4.28
CA LYS A 193 -8.24 0.96 2.82
C LYS A 193 -6.99 1.71 2.38
N ARG A 194 -6.72 2.87 2.98
CA ARG A 194 -5.53 3.68 2.66
C ARG A 194 -4.24 3.03 3.16
N TYR A 195 -4.27 2.37 4.32
CA TYR A 195 -3.15 1.60 4.85
C TYR A 195 -2.71 0.52 3.86
N TRP A 196 -3.64 -0.37 3.49
CA TRP A 196 -3.34 -1.51 2.62
C TRP A 196 -3.10 -1.12 1.16
N ALA A 197 -3.70 -0.02 0.67
CA ALA A 197 -3.33 0.58 -0.61
C ALA A 197 -1.87 1.05 -0.63
N THR A 198 -1.43 1.71 0.44
CA THR A 198 -0.04 2.18 0.55
C THR A 198 0.91 1.00 0.72
N ALA A 199 0.57 0.01 1.55
CA ALA A 199 1.33 -1.23 1.68
C ALA A 199 1.50 -1.95 0.33
N ALA A 200 0.47 -1.96 -0.52
CA ALA A 200 0.56 -2.53 -1.87
C ALA A 200 1.58 -1.79 -2.75
N SER A 201 1.69 -0.47 -2.61
CA SER A 201 2.73 0.30 -3.30
C SER A 201 4.15 -0.07 -2.85
N VAL A 202 4.32 -0.34 -1.54
CA VAL A 202 5.60 -0.76 -0.98
C VAL A 202 5.94 -2.17 -1.45
N HIS A 203 5.00 -3.12 -1.32
CA HIS A 203 5.15 -4.50 -1.78
C HIS A 203 5.39 -4.62 -3.29
N TYR A 204 5.00 -3.63 -4.11
CA TYR A 204 5.37 -3.58 -5.53
C TYR A 204 6.90 -3.49 -5.71
N HIS A 205 7.58 -2.73 -4.85
CA HIS A 205 8.99 -2.39 -4.97
C HIS A 205 9.93 -3.16 -4.04
N PHE A 206 9.45 -3.55 -2.85
CA PHE A 206 10.24 -4.13 -1.76
C PHE A 206 9.62 -5.46 -1.29
N ARG A 207 10.40 -6.54 -1.31
CA ARG A 207 9.86 -7.88 -0.98
C ARG A 207 9.73 -8.03 0.52
N SER A 208 10.76 -7.58 1.24
CA SER A 208 10.75 -7.47 2.69
C SER A 208 9.91 -6.26 3.06
N THR A 209 8.67 -6.48 3.46
CA THR A 209 7.76 -5.42 3.90
C THR A 209 6.95 -5.97 5.06
N LEU A 210 7.09 -5.34 6.22
CA LEU A 210 6.51 -5.80 7.47
C LEU A 210 5.48 -4.78 7.93
N THR A 211 4.27 -5.27 8.21
CA THR A 211 3.12 -4.45 8.60
C THR A 211 2.79 -4.67 10.07
N TYR A 212 1.72 -4.05 10.58
CA TYR A 212 1.26 -4.29 11.94
C TYR A 212 0.88 -5.75 12.21
N LEU A 213 0.64 -6.56 11.17
CA LEU A 213 0.35 -7.98 11.31
C LEU A 213 1.58 -8.82 11.66
N TYR A 214 2.79 -8.32 11.38
CA TYR A 214 4.03 -9.10 11.60
C TYR A 214 4.33 -9.31 13.08
N ASN A 215 4.38 -8.23 13.86
CA ASN A 215 4.49 -8.26 15.32
C ASN A 215 4.28 -6.87 15.94
N THR A 216 4.36 -6.79 17.27
CA THR A 216 4.13 -5.56 18.05
C THR A 216 5.14 -4.44 17.78
N ALA A 217 6.36 -4.75 17.34
CA ALA A 217 7.37 -3.74 17.01
C ALA A 217 6.97 -2.92 15.77
N HIS A 218 6.10 -3.46 14.90
CA HIS A 218 5.64 -2.82 13.67
C HIS A 218 4.24 -2.20 13.82
N HIS A 219 3.70 -2.10 15.05
CA HIS A 219 2.41 -1.45 15.26
C HIS A 219 2.40 0.05 14.99
N ASN A 220 3.56 0.70 14.86
CA ASN A 220 3.69 2.13 14.60
C ASN A 220 4.26 2.46 13.21
N HIS A 221 4.64 1.49 12.37
CA HIS A 221 5.19 1.76 11.05
C HIS A 221 4.99 0.59 10.09
N ILE A 222 5.23 0.85 8.79
CA ILE A 222 5.54 -0.21 7.82
C ILE A 222 7.05 -0.19 7.64
N HIS A 223 7.70 -1.31 7.96
CA HIS A 223 9.11 -1.49 7.66
C HIS A 223 9.25 -2.02 6.24
N PHE A 224 10.24 -1.55 5.50
CA PHE A 224 10.65 -2.22 4.26
C PHE A 224 12.13 -2.04 3.96
N ASP A 225 12.71 -3.05 3.31
CA ASP A 225 14.10 -3.08 2.88
C ASP A 225 14.23 -3.68 1.47
N ASN A 226 15.40 -3.47 0.87
CA ASN A 226 15.73 -4.04 -0.44
C ASN A 226 16.69 -5.24 -0.36
N GLY A 227 16.76 -5.95 0.77
CA GLY A 227 17.63 -7.10 0.96
C GLY A 227 17.38 -8.21 -0.06
N VAL A 228 16.10 -8.54 -0.28
CA VAL A 228 15.72 -9.63 -1.21
C VAL A 228 15.38 -9.14 -2.61
N SER A 229 14.72 -7.98 -2.72
CA SER A 229 14.32 -7.44 -4.02
C SER A 229 15.46 -6.75 -4.77
N GLY A 230 16.53 -6.37 -4.06
CA GLY A 230 17.66 -5.63 -4.63
C GLY A 230 17.18 -4.36 -5.35
N SER A 231 17.61 -4.18 -6.59
CA SER A 231 17.20 -3.06 -7.46
C SER A 231 15.88 -3.30 -8.21
N GLY A 232 15.36 -4.53 -8.20
CA GLY A 232 14.21 -4.97 -9.00
C GLY A 232 12.87 -4.85 -8.30
N ASN A 233 11.79 -4.94 -9.08
CA ASN A 233 10.44 -5.14 -8.52
C ASN A 233 10.30 -6.56 -7.97
N THR A 234 9.35 -6.73 -7.07
CA THR A 234 9.17 -7.98 -6.32
C THR A 234 8.36 -9.01 -7.12
N ALA A 235 8.32 -10.24 -6.62
CA ALA A 235 7.38 -11.27 -7.03
C ALA A 235 6.67 -11.84 -5.79
N PHE A 236 5.47 -12.39 -6.00
CA PHE A 236 4.73 -13.06 -4.95
C PHE A 236 5.39 -14.40 -4.60
N SER A 237 5.55 -14.67 -3.31
CA SER A 237 5.98 -15.95 -2.76
C SER A 237 4.94 -16.42 -1.74
N SER A 238 4.26 -17.53 -2.05
CA SER A 238 3.30 -18.15 -1.11
C SER A 238 3.95 -18.71 0.16
N GLY A 239 5.29 -18.82 0.19
CA GLY A 239 6.07 -19.19 1.37
C GLY A 239 6.53 -18.02 2.22
N SER A 240 6.12 -16.77 1.92
CA SER A 240 6.36 -15.61 2.79
C SER A 240 5.06 -15.25 3.49
N SER A 241 5.01 -15.44 4.81
CA SER A 241 3.83 -15.11 5.61
C SER A 241 3.49 -13.63 5.48
N ALA A 242 4.48 -12.72 5.53
CA ALA A 242 4.26 -11.29 5.35
C ALA A 242 3.58 -10.94 4.00
N GLN A 243 4.03 -11.56 2.89
CA GLN A 243 3.37 -11.35 1.59
C GLN A 243 1.97 -11.97 1.52
N VAL A 244 1.74 -13.11 2.17
CA VAL A 244 0.44 -13.77 2.22
C VAL A 244 -0.56 -12.93 3.01
N GLU A 245 -0.18 -12.49 4.21
CA GLU A 245 -0.98 -11.59 5.05
C GLU A 245 -1.32 -10.30 4.30
N HIS A 246 -0.35 -9.71 3.61
CA HIS A 246 -0.59 -8.55 2.75
C HIS A 246 -1.67 -8.80 1.69
N VAL A 247 -1.58 -9.92 0.97
CA VAL A 247 -2.59 -10.27 -0.05
C VAL A 247 -3.94 -10.46 0.61
N GLN A 248 -4.02 -11.24 1.69
CA GLN A 248 -5.28 -11.49 2.41
C GLN A 248 -5.90 -10.20 2.92
N ALA A 249 -5.11 -9.32 3.54
CA ALA A 249 -5.56 -8.04 4.05
C ALA A 249 -6.01 -7.08 2.94
N CYS A 250 -5.30 -7.05 1.80
CA CYS A 250 -5.76 -6.31 0.63
C CYS A 250 -7.09 -6.86 0.11
N LEU A 251 -7.21 -8.19 -0.01
CA LEU A 251 -8.45 -8.84 -0.46
C LEU A 251 -9.62 -8.49 0.46
N VAL A 252 -9.42 -8.54 1.78
CA VAL A 252 -10.46 -8.24 2.76
C VAL A 252 -10.78 -6.75 2.82
N TYR A 253 -9.79 -5.90 3.11
CA TYR A 253 -10.03 -4.51 3.45
C TYR A 253 -10.15 -3.58 2.24
N VAL A 254 -9.47 -3.89 1.13
CA VAL A 254 -9.52 -3.08 -0.09
C VAL A 254 -10.58 -3.63 -1.04
N TRP A 255 -10.54 -4.94 -1.32
CA TRP A 255 -11.38 -5.57 -2.35
C TRP A 255 -12.69 -6.17 -1.82
N GLY A 256 -12.94 -6.13 -0.51
CA GLY A 256 -14.19 -6.57 0.10
C GLY A 256 -14.46 -8.07 -0.01
N GLN A 257 -13.41 -8.88 -0.12
CA GLN A 257 -13.52 -10.35 -0.08
C GLN A 257 -13.71 -10.83 1.36
N SER A 258 -14.38 -11.97 1.54
CA SER A 258 -14.55 -12.62 2.84
C SER A 258 -13.61 -13.82 2.95
N LEU A 259 -12.53 -13.67 3.71
CA LEU A 259 -11.58 -14.73 4.07
C LEU A 259 -10.86 -14.37 5.37
N ALA A 260 -10.22 -15.36 5.99
CA ALA A 260 -9.30 -15.13 7.10
C ALA A 260 -8.01 -14.45 6.61
N ILE A 261 -7.41 -13.68 7.52
CA ILE A 261 -6.05 -13.16 7.38
C ILE A 261 -5.23 -13.95 8.40
N ASP A 262 -4.62 -15.03 7.94
CA ASP A 262 -3.97 -16.04 8.78
C ASP A 262 -2.53 -16.35 8.34
N GLY A 263 -2.01 -15.65 7.32
CA GLY A 263 -0.68 -15.85 6.78
C GLY A 263 -0.50 -17.18 6.03
N ILE A 264 -1.56 -17.97 5.84
CA ILE A 264 -1.51 -19.28 5.18
C ILE A 264 -2.06 -19.17 3.75
N TRP A 265 -1.20 -19.43 2.76
CA TRP A 265 -1.63 -19.43 1.36
C TRP A 265 -2.39 -20.70 1.00
N GLY A 266 -3.72 -20.63 1.03
CA GLY A 266 -4.60 -21.74 0.68
C GLY A 266 -5.50 -21.51 -0.55
N PRO A 267 -6.36 -22.50 -0.87
CA PRO A 267 -7.34 -22.38 -1.96
C PRO A 267 -8.27 -21.17 -1.83
N GLN A 268 -8.63 -20.77 -0.60
CA GLN A 268 -9.46 -19.60 -0.35
C GLN A 268 -8.77 -18.30 -0.78
N SER A 269 -7.53 -18.08 -0.34
CA SER A 269 -6.70 -16.92 -0.74
C SER A 269 -6.46 -16.89 -2.25
N SER A 270 -6.11 -18.04 -2.84
CA SER A 270 -5.87 -18.16 -4.28
C SER A 270 -7.13 -17.86 -5.11
N ALA A 271 -8.29 -18.40 -4.73
CA ALA A 271 -9.55 -18.13 -5.42
C ALA A 271 -9.98 -16.66 -5.30
N ALA A 272 -9.81 -16.05 -4.12
CA ALA A 272 -10.10 -14.63 -3.91
C ALA A 272 -9.18 -13.72 -4.73
N ALA A 273 -7.87 -14.01 -4.77
CA ALA A 273 -6.92 -13.33 -5.64
C ALA A 273 -7.28 -13.49 -7.13
N GLY A 274 -7.68 -14.69 -7.56
CA GLY A 274 -8.13 -14.94 -8.94
C GLY A 274 -9.37 -14.11 -9.35
N ARG A 275 -10.33 -13.92 -8.43
CA ARG A 275 -11.48 -13.03 -8.66
C ARG A 275 -11.05 -11.57 -8.84
N VAL A 276 -10.12 -11.08 -8.01
CA VAL A 276 -9.58 -9.72 -8.16
C VAL A 276 -8.80 -9.57 -9.45
N LEU A 277 -7.93 -10.53 -9.81
CA LEU A 277 -7.21 -10.53 -11.09
C LEU A 277 -8.19 -10.44 -12.26
N THR A 278 -9.25 -11.26 -12.25
CA THR A 278 -10.30 -11.21 -13.29
C THR A 278 -10.97 -9.83 -13.34
N ARG A 279 -11.32 -9.26 -12.18
CA ARG A 279 -11.93 -7.93 -12.08
C ARG A 279 -11.05 -6.83 -12.66
N ILE A 280 -9.73 -6.93 -12.50
CA ILE A 280 -8.76 -5.96 -13.06
C ILE A 280 -8.33 -6.32 -14.49
N GLY A 281 -9.03 -7.24 -15.17
CA GLY A 281 -8.78 -7.60 -16.58
C GLY A 281 -7.58 -8.52 -16.78
N ARG A 282 -7.19 -9.30 -15.77
CA ARG A 282 -6.05 -10.23 -15.79
C ARG A 282 -6.52 -11.67 -15.69
N SER A 283 -5.76 -12.58 -16.30
CA SER A 283 -5.96 -14.03 -16.22
C SER A 283 -4.78 -14.71 -15.53
N GLY A 284 -4.97 -15.96 -15.11
CA GLY A 284 -3.93 -16.78 -14.47
C GLY A 284 -3.83 -16.57 -12.97
N SER A 285 -2.66 -16.83 -12.40
CA SER A 285 -2.42 -16.80 -10.95
C SER A 285 -1.59 -15.60 -10.51
N LEU A 286 -1.67 -15.27 -9.22
CA LEU A 286 -0.86 -14.24 -8.59
C LEU A 286 0.64 -14.58 -8.58
N GLY A 287 1.00 -15.86 -8.75
CA GLY A 287 2.39 -16.34 -8.70
C GLY A 287 3.26 -15.87 -9.87
N THR A 288 2.69 -15.30 -10.94
CA THR A 288 3.50 -14.63 -11.97
C THR A 288 3.83 -13.21 -11.52
N GLN A 289 5.08 -12.79 -11.73
CA GLN A 289 5.52 -11.44 -11.33
C GLN A 289 4.64 -10.35 -11.94
N SER A 290 4.25 -10.49 -13.21
CA SER A 290 3.38 -9.52 -13.88
C SER A 290 2.02 -9.37 -13.19
N ASN A 291 1.37 -10.48 -12.78
CA ASN A 291 0.09 -10.41 -12.08
C ASN A 291 0.24 -9.90 -10.65
N TRP A 292 1.32 -10.26 -9.96
CA TRP A 292 1.64 -9.71 -8.64
C TRP A 292 1.78 -8.18 -8.67
N LEU A 293 2.54 -7.66 -9.64
CA LEU A 293 2.74 -6.22 -9.80
C LEU A 293 1.44 -5.51 -10.17
N GLU A 294 0.64 -6.09 -11.08
CA GLU A 294 -0.64 -5.49 -11.46
C GLU A 294 -1.67 -5.55 -10.33
N PHE A 295 -1.71 -6.63 -9.54
CA PHE A 295 -2.53 -6.71 -8.33
C PHE A 295 -2.19 -5.60 -7.35
N ASN A 296 -0.90 -5.37 -7.06
CA ASN A 296 -0.47 -4.32 -6.14
C ASN A 296 -0.77 -2.91 -6.67
N ARG A 297 -0.51 -2.66 -7.96
CA ARG A 297 -0.86 -1.39 -8.61
C ARG A 297 -2.36 -1.12 -8.57
N ALA A 298 -3.18 -2.08 -8.94
CA ALA A 298 -4.63 -1.94 -8.92
C ALA A 298 -5.17 -1.76 -7.49
N THR A 299 -4.57 -2.45 -6.51
CA THR A 299 -4.92 -2.31 -5.10
C THR A 299 -4.62 -0.89 -4.59
N LEU A 300 -3.44 -0.34 -4.92
CA LEU A 300 -3.10 1.05 -4.62
C LEU A 300 -4.13 2.00 -5.22
N ARG A 301 -4.42 1.87 -6.52
CA ARG A 301 -5.35 2.77 -7.22
C ARG A 301 -6.78 2.67 -6.69
N PHE A 302 -7.26 1.45 -6.42
CA PHE A 302 -8.62 1.24 -5.93
C PHE A 302 -8.77 1.70 -4.48
N GLY A 303 -7.85 1.31 -3.60
CA GLY A 303 -7.93 1.66 -2.18
C GLY A 303 -7.65 3.14 -1.88
N SER A 304 -6.90 3.82 -2.75
CA SER A 304 -6.72 5.28 -2.69
C SER A 304 -7.87 6.07 -3.32
N GLY A 305 -8.75 5.42 -4.10
CA GLY A 305 -9.84 6.08 -4.83
C GLY A 305 -9.44 6.70 -6.18
N THR A 306 -8.27 6.36 -6.70
CA THR A 306 -7.76 6.81 -8.01
C THR A 306 -8.49 6.16 -9.18
N GLN A 307 -8.86 4.88 -9.02
CA GLN A 307 -9.49 4.10 -10.08
C GLN A 307 -10.60 3.22 -9.49
N THR A 308 -11.69 3.06 -10.24
CA THR A 308 -12.74 2.08 -9.97
C THR A 308 -12.58 0.87 -10.88
N TYR A 309 -13.00 -0.30 -10.40
CA TYR A 309 -12.99 -1.58 -11.11
C TYR A 309 -14.30 -2.34 -10.87
#